data_AF-A0A4T0S0A5-F1
#
_entry.id   AF-A0A4T0S0A5-F1
#
_cell.length_a   1.000
_cell.length_b   1.000
_cell.length_c   1.000
_cell.angle_alpha   90.00
_cell.angle_beta   90.00
_cell.angle_gamma   90.00
#
_symmetry.space_group_name_H-M   'P 1'
#
loop_
_entity.id
_entity.type
_entity.pdbx_description
1 polymer ?
#
loop_
_entity_poly.entity_id
_entity_poly.type
_entity_poly.pdbx_seq_one_letter_code
_entity_poly.pdbx_strand_id
1 'polypeptide(L)'
;MSVTRGISNIAKRGLHTSPATALQATKAATQVATGSYVEGTVNDPTRFPPPNSAHGSSHWAFERAVSAALVPVIGASFITSSHPVIDGLICSSLLVHSHIGFDASLTDYLHDRKFPKIGPIARWSVRGLTLGAAIGLYSFQTNDIGVTELVAKLWTA
;
A
#
# COMPACT_ATOMS: atom_id res chain seq x y z
N MET A 1 -79.35 -13.89 -57.64
CA MET A 1 -79.22 -13.78 -56.16
C MET A 1 -78.34 -14.94 -55.72
N SER A 2 -77.03 -14.71 -55.51
CA SER A 2 -76.38 -14.54 -54.19
C SER A 2 -76.63 -15.77 -53.28
N VAL A 3 -75.66 -16.54 -52.79
CA VAL A 3 -74.59 -16.22 -51.82
C VAL A 3 -73.69 -17.49 -51.75
N THR A 4 -72.41 -17.44 -52.14
CA THR A 4 -71.20 -17.30 -51.29
C THR A 4 -70.68 -18.61 -50.65
N ARG A 5 -69.53 -19.07 -51.14
CA ARG A 5 -68.68 -20.15 -50.61
C ARG A 5 -67.93 -19.67 -49.36
N GLY A 6 -67.99 -20.42 -48.26
CA GLY A 6 -67.09 -20.27 -47.12
C GLY A 6 -65.92 -21.25 -47.23
N ILE A 7 -64.72 -20.73 -47.52
CA ILE A 7 -63.47 -21.49 -47.61
C ILE A 7 -62.73 -21.40 -46.27
N SER A 8 -62.23 -22.56 -45.84
CA SER A 8 -61.24 -22.83 -44.80
C SER A 8 -60.10 -21.81 -44.72
N ASN A 9 -59.81 -21.32 -43.52
CA ASN A 9 -58.54 -20.68 -43.20
C ASN A 9 -57.71 -21.59 -42.29
N ILE A 10 -56.92 -22.47 -42.91
CA ILE A 10 -55.78 -23.15 -42.27
C ILE A 10 -54.61 -22.16 -42.23
N ALA A 11 -54.18 -21.84 -41.01
CA ALA A 11 -53.07 -20.95 -40.72
C ALA A 11 -51.75 -21.45 -41.34
N LYS A 12 -51.08 -20.59 -42.11
CA LYS A 12 -49.66 -20.73 -42.44
C LYS A 12 -48.86 -19.85 -41.46
N ARG A 13 -48.27 -20.48 -40.45
CA ARG A 13 -47.22 -19.89 -39.60
C ARG A 13 -46.00 -19.60 -40.49
N GLY A 14 -45.74 -18.33 -40.75
CA GLY A 14 -44.49 -17.88 -41.38
C GLY A 14 -43.35 -17.91 -40.37
N LEU A 15 -42.27 -18.60 -40.71
CA LEU A 15 -41.00 -18.57 -39.99
C LEU A 15 -40.30 -17.25 -40.36
N HIS A 16 -40.18 -16.32 -39.41
CA HIS A 16 -39.45 -15.07 -39.64
C HIS A 16 -37.94 -15.35 -39.52
N THR A 17 -37.23 -15.41 -40.65
CA THR A 17 -35.76 -15.42 -40.67
C THR A 17 -35.26 -13.99 -40.58
N SER A 18 -34.78 -13.57 -39.41
CA SER A 18 -34.07 -12.30 -39.28
C SER A 18 -32.71 -12.41 -39.99
N PRO A 19 -32.28 -11.42 -40.78
CA PRO A 19 -30.95 -11.43 -41.36
C PRO A 19 -29.91 -11.27 -40.25
N ALA A 20 -28.89 -12.14 -40.25
CA ALA A 20 -27.73 -11.99 -39.39
C ALA A 20 -26.97 -10.73 -39.83
N THR A 21 -27.14 -9.63 -39.10
CA THR A 21 -26.31 -8.44 -39.26
C THR A 21 -24.89 -8.82 -38.81
N ALA A 22 -24.00 -9.01 -39.78
CA ALA A 22 -22.59 -9.20 -39.53
C ALA A 22 -22.04 -7.95 -38.83
N LEU A 23 -21.85 -8.03 -37.51
CA LEU A 23 -21.00 -7.11 -36.77
C LEU A 23 -19.59 -7.28 -37.33
N GLN A 24 -19.23 -6.42 -38.29
CA GLN A 24 -17.84 -6.26 -38.67
C GLN A 24 -17.11 -5.77 -37.43
N ALA A 25 -16.24 -6.62 -36.88
CA ALA A 25 -15.27 -6.23 -35.87
C ALA A 25 -14.47 -5.05 -36.44
N THR A 26 -14.82 -3.84 -36.03
CA THR A 26 -14.02 -2.65 -36.29
C THR A 26 -12.63 -2.94 -35.77
N LYS A 27 -11.63 -2.71 -36.63
CA LYS A 27 -10.19 -2.90 -36.39
C LYS A 27 -9.87 -2.79 -34.90
N ALA A 28 -9.19 -3.79 -34.36
CA ALA A 28 -8.59 -3.72 -33.03
C ALA A 28 -7.92 -2.34 -32.91
N ALA A 29 -8.44 -1.51 -32.01
CA ALA A 29 -7.84 -0.22 -31.74
C ALA A 29 -6.38 -0.52 -31.43
N THR A 30 -5.47 -0.06 -32.29
CA THR A 30 -4.04 -0.05 -31.97
C THR A 30 -3.93 0.78 -30.72
N GLN A 31 -3.89 0.11 -29.57
CA GLN A 31 -3.62 0.71 -28.29
C GLN A 31 -2.24 1.34 -28.48
N VAL A 32 -2.20 2.66 -28.58
CA VAL A 32 -0.96 3.42 -28.50
C VAL A 32 -0.27 2.91 -27.24
N ALA A 33 0.87 2.24 -27.42
CA ALA A 33 1.60 1.54 -26.38
C ALA A 33 2.17 2.53 -25.36
N THR A 34 1.29 3.08 -24.54
CA THR A 34 1.62 3.43 -23.16
C THR A 34 1.18 2.20 -22.40
N GLY A 35 2.10 1.26 -22.16
CA GLY A 35 1.77 -0.09 -21.69
C GLY A 35 0.71 -0.08 -20.59
N SER A 36 -0.41 -0.78 -20.82
CA SER A 36 -1.47 -0.89 -19.83
C SER A 36 -0.89 -1.48 -18.55
N TYR A 37 -1.14 -0.85 -17.39
CA TYR A 37 -0.75 -1.39 -16.10
C TYR A 37 -1.53 -2.66 -15.71
N VAL A 38 -2.55 -3.00 -16.46
CA VAL A 38 -3.33 -4.21 -16.27
C VAL A 38 -2.51 -5.40 -16.76
N GLU A 39 -2.07 -6.25 -15.84
CA GLU A 39 -1.55 -7.56 -16.16
C GLU A 39 -2.72 -8.45 -16.60
N GLY A 40 -2.74 -8.88 -17.86
CA GLY A 40 -3.78 -9.77 -18.41
C GLY A 40 -4.92 -9.05 -19.14
N THR A 41 -5.97 -9.83 -19.44
CA THR A 41 -7.22 -9.38 -20.06
C THR A 41 -8.25 -8.99 -19.00
N VAL A 42 -9.31 -8.28 -19.40
CA VAL A 42 -10.41 -7.85 -18.50
C VAL A 42 -11.11 -9.03 -17.81
N ASN A 43 -11.02 -10.24 -18.39
CA ASN A 43 -11.67 -11.44 -17.87
C ASN A 43 -10.74 -12.33 -17.03
N ASP A 44 -9.46 -11.98 -16.88
CA ASP A 44 -8.54 -12.78 -16.09
C ASP A 44 -8.75 -12.54 -14.59
N PRO A 45 -8.80 -13.60 -13.76
CA PRO A 45 -8.96 -13.44 -12.33
C PRO A 45 -7.76 -12.73 -11.72
N THR A 46 -8.01 -11.83 -10.77
CA THR A 46 -6.95 -11.16 -10.01
C THR A 46 -6.13 -12.20 -9.24
N ARG A 47 -4.82 -12.25 -9.50
CA ARG A 47 -3.91 -13.12 -8.75
C ARG A 47 -3.73 -12.58 -7.34
N PHE A 48 -4.18 -13.33 -6.33
CA PHE A 48 -3.87 -13.01 -4.95
C PHE A 48 -2.43 -13.40 -4.62
N PRO A 49 -1.68 -12.54 -3.89
CA PRO A 49 -0.39 -12.94 -3.36
C PRO A 49 -0.57 -14.09 -2.35
N PRO A 50 0.44 -14.97 -2.19
CA PRO A 50 0.39 -16.00 -1.17
C PRO A 50 0.23 -15.37 0.22
N PRO A 51 -0.52 -16.00 1.14
CA PRO A 51 -0.73 -15.45 2.47
C PRO A 51 0.60 -15.31 3.22
N ASN A 52 0.82 -14.13 3.81
CA ASN A 52 1.99 -13.85 4.64
C ASN A 52 1.52 -13.23 5.96
N SER A 53 1.83 -13.88 7.08
CA SER A 53 1.46 -13.42 8.43
C SER A 53 2.13 -12.12 8.84
N ALA A 54 3.27 -11.77 8.22
CA ALA A 54 3.98 -10.51 8.44
C ALA A 54 3.38 -9.32 7.66
N HIS A 55 2.33 -9.54 6.87
CA HIS A 55 1.62 -8.49 6.14
C HIS A 55 0.13 -8.43 6.56
N GLY A 56 -0.50 -7.29 6.31
CA GLY A 56 -1.91 -7.08 6.63
C GLY A 56 -2.14 -6.79 8.12
N SER A 57 -3.01 -7.57 8.76
CA SER A 57 -3.52 -7.29 10.11
C SER A 57 -2.45 -7.36 11.21
N SER A 58 -1.53 -8.34 11.15
CA SER A 58 -0.47 -8.48 12.16
C SER A 58 0.50 -7.30 12.13
N HIS A 59 0.88 -6.85 10.93
CA HIS A 59 1.74 -5.68 10.76
C HIS A 59 1.03 -4.44 11.31
N TRP A 60 -0.22 -4.22 10.89
CA TRP A 60 -1.03 -3.10 11.40
C TRP A 60 -1.13 -3.10 12.93
N ALA A 61 -1.41 -4.26 13.55
CA ALA A 61 -1.53 -4.36 15.00
C ALA A 61 -0.19 -4.05 15.70
N PHE A 62 0.92 -4.53 15.15
CA PHE A 62 2.27 -4.21 15.64
C PHE A 62 2.56 -2.71 15.55
N GLU A 63 2.28 -2.06 14.41
CA GLU A 63 2.48 -0.62 14.26
C GLU A 63 1.70 0.17 15.32
N ARG A 64 0.43 -0.18 15.53
CA ARG A 64 -0.42 0.49 16.52
C ARG A 64 0.07 0.23 17.94
N ALA A 65 0.56 -0.98 18.24
CA ALA A 65 1.13 -1.30 19.54
C ALA A 65 2.39 -0.47 19.83
N VAL A 66 3.31 -0.34 18.87
CA VAL A 66 4.51 0.51 19.01
C VAL A 66 4.11 1.97 19.23
N SER A 67 3.17 2.50 18.43
CA SER A 67 2.68 3.88 18.61
C SER A 67 2.01 4.11 19.97
N ALA A 68 1.17 3.18 20.42
CA ALA A 68 0.50 3.28 21.71
C ALA A 68 1.48 3.18 22.88
N ALA A 69 2.50 2.31 22.78
CA ALA A 69 3.54 2.16 23.80
C ALA A 69 4.47 3.39 23.88
N LEU A 70 4.69 4.10 22.77
CA LEU A 70 5.56 5.27 22.75
C LEU A 70 5.07 6.39 23.67
N VAL A 71 3.75 6.58 23.79
CA VAL A 71 3.12 7.64 24.61
C VAL A 71 3.51 7.55 26.10
N PRO A 72 3.28 6.44 26.82
CA PRO A 72 3.67 6.33 28.22
C PRO A 72 5.20 6.32 28.40
N VAL A 73 5.98 5.81 27.43
CA VAL A 73 7.45 5.82 27.53
C VAL A 73 7.98 7.26 27.47
N ILE A 74 7.44 8.10 26.57
CA ILE A 74 7.75 9.53 26.54
C ILE A 74 7.33 10.18 27.87
N GLY A 75 6.13 9.89 28.38
CA GLY A 75 5.69 10.38 29.70
C GLY A 75 6.66 10.01 30.83
N ALA A 76 7.18 8.77 30.83
CA ALA A 76 8.14 8.30 31.81
C ALA A 76 9.47 9.08 31.77
N SER A 77 9.93 9.53 30.59
CA SER A 77 11.13 10.37 30.49
C SER A 77 10.98 11.78 31.03
N PHE A 78 9.76 12.31 31.16
CA PHE A 78 9.56 13.62 31.78
C PHE A 78 9.57 13.57 33.30
N ILE A 79 9.22 12.41 33.87
CA ILE A 79 9.13 12.21 35.32
C ILE A 79 10.46 11.71 35.87
N THR A 80 11.13 10.83 35.11
CA THR A 80 12.42 10.26 35.47
C THR A 80 13.53 11.19 34.95
N SER A 81 14.56 11.44 35.75
CA SER A 81 15.80 12.05 35.24
C SER A 81 16.47 11.13 34.20
N SER A 82 17.52 11.61 33.51
CA SER A 82 18.27 10.83 32.52
C SER A 82 18.57 9.42 33.01
N HIS A 83 17.86 8.43 32.44
CA HIS A 83 17.93 7.03 32.81
C HIS A 83 18.20 6.19 31.56
N PRO A 84 19.35 5.50 31.45
CA PRO A 84 19.78 4.85 30.21
C PRO A 84 18.78 3.87 29.60
N VAL A 85 18.00 3.16 30.43
CA VAL A 85 17.00 2.21 29.95
C VAL A 85 15.80 2.94 29.33
N ILE A 86 15.29 4.00 29.96
CA ILE A 86 14.13 4.73 29.44
C ILE A 86 14.54 5.46 28.16
N ASP A 87 15.73 6.04 28.17
CA ASP A 87 16.32 6.71 27.02
C ASP A 87 16.51 5.74 25.85
N GLY A 88 17.02 4.53 26.10
CA GLY A 88 17.10 3.47 25.10
C GLY A 88 15.74 2.97 24.58
N LEU A 89 14.73 2.90 25.45
CA LEU A 89 13.36 2.53 25.06
C LEU A 89 12.71 3.59 24.16
N ILE A 90 12.89 4.88 24.47
CA ILE A 90 12.41 5.97 23.60
C ILE A 90 13.13 5.94 22.27
N CYS A 91 14.46 5.86 22.30
CA CYS A 91 15.27 5.85 21.08
C CYS A 91 14.91 4.69 20.15
N SER A 92 14.81 3.47 20.68
CA SER A 92 14.46 2.28 19.90
C SER A 92 13.03 2.32 19.38
N SER A 93 12.06 2.67 20.24
CA SER A 93 10.65 2.74 19.84
C SER A 93 10.40 3.84 18.81
N LEU A 94 11.02 5.01 18.99
CA LEU A 94 10.93 6.13 18.05
C LEU A 94 11.59 5.78 16.71
N LEU A 95 12.74 5.10 16.73
CA LEU A 95 13.42 4.66 15.52
C LEU A 95 12.55 3.67 14.71
N VAL A 96 11.98 2.66 15.38
CA VAL A 96 11.10 1.68 14.73
C VAL A 96 9.84 2.36 14.20
N HIS A 97 9.19 3.22 15.00
CA HIS A 97 8.01 3.97 14.58
C HIS A 97 8.29 4.84 13.34
N SER A 98 9.43 5.53 13.32
CA SER A 98 9.86 6.38 12.21
C SER A 98 10.17 5.56 10.96
N HIS A 99 10.85 4.41 11.09
CA HIS A 99 11.14 3.52 9.97
C HIS A 99 9.87 3.07 9.25
N ILE A 100 8.88 2.61 10.01
CA ILE A 100 7.58 2.17 9.49
C ILE A 100 6.85 3.34 8.82
N GLY A 101 6.81 4.51 9.46
CA GLY A 101 6.13 5.69 8.92
C GLY A 101 6.75 6.18 7.60
N PHE A 102 8.08 6.15 7.50
CA PHE A 102 8.76 6.48 6.25
C PHE A 102 8.55 5.43 5.16
N ASP A 103 8.56 4.14 5.50
CA ASP A 103 8.27 3.07 4.54
C ASP A 103 6.84 3.19 3.99
N ALA A 104 5.85 3.46 4.84
CA ALA A 104 4.47 3.73 4.43
C ALA A 104 4.35 4.96 3.50
N SER A 105 5.04 6.05 3.83
CA SER A 105 5.09 7.23 2.97
C SER A 105 5.70 6.91 1.60
N LEU A 106 6.69 6.02 1.57
CA LEU A 106 7.34 5.59 0.34
C LEU A 106 6.42 4.73 -0.53
N THR A 107 5.69 3.80 0.07
CA THR A 107 4.76 2.93 -0.66
C THR A 107 3.61 3.69 -1.28
N ASP A 108 3.16 4.77 -0.63
CA ASP A 108 2.03 5.59 -1.08
C ASP A 108 2.42 6.57 -2.18
N TYR A 109 3.57 7.26 -2.02
CA TYR A 109 3.94 8.36 -2.92
C TYR A 109 5.03 8.01 -3.93
N LEU A 110 5.94 7.09 -3.59
CA LEU A 110 7.13 6.75 -4.37
C LEU A 110 7.12 5.33 -4.90
N HIS A 111 5.93 4.85 -5.29
CA HIS A 111 5.72 3.48 -5.71
C HIS A 111 6.60 3.08 -6.93
N ASP A 112 7.21 1.88 -6.86
CA ASP A 112 8.16 1.34 -7.86
C ASP A 112 7.57 1.32 -9.28
N ARG A 113 6.25 1.13 -9.40
CA ARG A 113 5.49 1.21 -10.66
C ARG A 113 5.68 2.53 -11.40
N LYS A 114 5.57 3.65 -10.67
CA LYS A 114 5.65 4.99 -11.26
C LYS A 114 7.10 5.48 -11.33
N PHE A 115 7.91 5.06 -10.37
CA PHE A 115 9.29 5.50 -10.21
C PHE A 115 10.25 4.30 -10.14
N PRO A 116 10.50 3.59 -11.25
CA PRO A 116 11.28 2.34 -11.24
C PRO A 116 12.75 2.52 -10.85
N LYS A 117 13.29 3.74 -10.92
CA LYS A 117 14.67 4.06 -10.48
C LYS A 117 14.70 4.65 -9.07
N ILE A 118 13.87 5.65 -8.81
CA ILE A 118 13.91 6.42 -7.55
C ILE A 118 13.26 5.63 -6.40
N GLY A 119 12.19 4.87 -6.66
CA GLY A 119 11.51 4.05 -5.64
C GLY A 119 12.47 3.08 -4.94
N PRO A 120 13.20 2.22 -5.67
CA PRO A 120 14.17 1.31 -5.07
C PRO A 120 15.31 2.01 -4.34
N ILE A 121 15.84 3.11 -4.90
CA ILE A 121 16.90 3.90 -4.26
C ILE A 121 16.41 4.43 -2.92
N ALA A 122 15.26 5.11 -2.90
CA ALA A 122 14.70 5.69 -1.69
C ALA A 122 14.40 4.62 -0.63
N ARG A 123 13.91 3.43 -1.03
CA ARG A 123 13.63 2.32 -0.11
C ARG A 123 14.91 1.82 0.56
N TRP A 124 16.00 1.70 -0.20
CA TRP A 124 17.30 1.35 0.34
C TRP A 124 17.91 2.48 1.18
N SER A 125 17.69 3.74 0.81
CA SER A 125 18.10 4.89 1.61
C SER A 125 17.45 4.89 2.99
N VAL A 126 16.13 4.66 3.09
CA VAL A 126 15.43 4.58 4.38
C VAL A 126 16.04 3.48 5.26
N ARG A 127 16.33 2.30 4.69
CA ARG A 127 16.99 1.20 5.42
C ARG A 127 18.39 1.57 5.89
N GLY A 128 19.19 2.19 5.01
CA GLY A 128 20.53 2.66 5.34
C GLY A 128 20.53 3.72 6.44
N LEU A 129 19.62 4.70 6.35
CA LEU A 129 19.43 5.74 7.37
C LEU A 129 18.97 5.16 8.69
N THR A 130 18.10 4.15 8.67
CA THR A 130 17.62 3.48 9.90
C THR A 130 18.75 2.74 10.59
N LEU A 131 19.60 2.03 9.85
CA LEU A 131 20.79 1.37 10.40
C LEU A 131 21.81 2.39 10.91
N GLY A 132 22.07 3.45 10.15
CA GLY A 132 22.95 4.54 10.58
C GLY A 132 22.46 5.22 11.85
N ALA A 133 21.16 5.50 11.94
CA ALA A 133 20.54 6.04 13.15
C ALA A 133 20.60 5.06 14.31
N ALA A 134 20.38 3.75 14.10
CA ALA A 134 20.52 2.74 15.15
C ALA A 134 21.95 2.72 15.74
N ILE A 135 22.97 2.74 14.88
CA ILE A 135 24.38 2.76 15.30
C ILE A 135 24.70 4.08 16.02
N GLY A 136 24.23 5.21 15.48
CA GLY A 136 24.42 6.53 16.08
C GLY A 136 23.79 6.62 17.48
N LEU A 137 22.53 6.20 17.61
CA LEU A 137 21.82 6.14 18.89
C LEU A 137 22.51 5.21 19.88
N TYR A 138 22.93 4.02 19.46
CA TYR A 138 23.68 3.10 20.32
C TYR A 138 24.99 3.73 20.82
N SER A 139 25.75 4.35 19.92
CA SER A 139 27.01 5.04 20.27
C SER A 139 26.75 6.20 21.23
N PHE A 140 25.69 6.98 21.01
CA PHE A 140 25.31 8.10 21.84
C PHE A 140 24.87 7.68 23.25
N GLN A 141 24.16 6.56 23.37
CA GLN A 141 23.79 5.99 24.67
C GLN A 141 24.96 5.39 25.44
N THR A 142 25.98 4.88 24.76
CA THR A 142 27.08 4.15 25.41
C THR A 142 28.33 5.00 25.64
N ASN A 143 28.59 6.00 24.79
CA ASN A 143 29.80 6.81 24.83
C ASN A 143 29.55 8.31 25.09
N ASP A 144 28.29 8.74 25.22
CA ASP A 144 27.91 10.15 25.42
C ASP A 144 26.82 10.30 26.51
N ILE A 145 26.28 11.51 26.66
CA ILE A 145 25.34 11.90 27.72
C ILE A 145 23.92 11.31 27.59
N GLY A 146 23.57 10.74 26.44
CA GLY A 146 22.23 10.21 26.15
C GLY A 146 21.25 11.24 25.58
N VAL A 147 20.22 10.76 24.87
CA VAL A 147 19.31 11.60 24.07
C VAL A 147 18.44 12.49 24.94
N THR A 148 17.84 11.96 26.00
CA THR A 148 17.02 12.75 26.93
C THR A 148 17.79 13.90 27.58
N GLU A 149 19.04 13.67 27.99
CA GLU A 149 19.92 14.69 28.56
C GLU A 149 20.35 15.73 27.51
N LEU A 150 20.65 15.30 26.28
CA LEU A 150 20.92 16.22 25.18
C LEU A 150 19.72 17.13 24.93
N VAL A 151 18.51 16.59 24.88
CA VAL A 151 17.28 17.37 24.67
C VAL A 151 17.10 18.38 25.79
N ALA A 152 17.32 17.99 27.05
CA ALA A 152 17.21 18.88 28.20
C ALA A 152 18.21 20.05 28.12
N LYS A 153 19.49 19.77 27.80
CA LYS A 153 20.51 20.81 27.64
C LYS A 153 20.23 21.73 26.46
N LEU A 154 19.80 21.15 25.33
CA LEU A 154 19.47 21.90 24.11
C LEU A 154 18.28 22.85 24.33
N TRP A 155 17.33 22.48 25.20
CA TRP A 155 16.17 23.32 25.51
C TRP A 155 16.55 24.62 26.24
N THR A 156 17.64 24.60 26.99
CA THR A 156 18.14 25.75 27.77
C THR A 156 19.34 26.45 27.14
N ALA A 157 19.80 25.97 25.98
CA ALA A 157 20.92 26.54 25.23
C ALA A 157 20.51 27.80 24.46
#